data_AF-A0A846PIJ5-F1
#
_entry.id   AF-A0A846PIJ5-F1
#
_cell.length_a   1.000
_cell.length_b   1.000
_cell.length_c   1.000
_cell.angle_alpha   90.00
_cell.angle_beta   90.00
_cell.angle_gamma   90.00
#
_symmetry.space_group_name_H-M   'P 1'
#
loop_
_entity.id
_entity.type
_entity.pdbx_description
1 polymer ?
#
loop_
_entity_poly.entity_id
_entity_poly.type
_entity_poly.pdbx_seq_one_letter_code
_entity_poly.pdbx_strand_id
1 'polypeptide(L)'
;MPMMIELPSELLKERVSARWTFLGEDAFKLLRTYLKPRLPRNDHDLLFTPERQGRMTRDFLDPVTFTNKFSRIVLKLGITQHREGKPKKIRLYCLRKWFNNNCRYEGFDASYKEFWMGHNTVQTSYISRDLERHRHEYSKAYDNLRIYQPAISQETIKEHVAEIEELKGQLEGSRLRIVSLEEAVANLVGELGEVLDELYELKGLRTPLDEEQKVKGK
;
A
#
# COMPACT_ATOMS: atom_id res chain seq x y z
N MET A 1 -16.84 -6.37 6.95
CA MET A 1 -17.27 -5.03 7.44
C MET A 1 -16.45 -4.64 8.66
N PRO A 2 -16.04 -3.36 8.79
CA PRO A 2 -15.28 -2.89 9.93
C PRO A 2 -16.14 -2.90 11.20
N MET A 3 -15.58 -3.27 12.35
CA MET A 3 -16.32 -3.41 13.61
C MET A 3 -16.42 -2.07 14.34
N MET A 4 -17.61 -1.70 14.80
CA MET A 4 -17.79 -0.44 15.55
C MET A 4 -17.23 -0.56 16.97
N ILE A 5 -16.56 0.50 17.43
CA ILE A 5 -16.22 0.72 18.84
C ILE A 5 -16.94 1.98 19.30
N GLU A 6 -17.74 1.87 20.36
CA GLU A 6 -18.35 3.01 21.02
C GLU A 6 -17.37 3.69 21.98
N LEU A 7 -17.40 5.02 21.99
CA LEU A 7 -16.60 5.88 22.85
C LEU A 7 -17.58 6.76 23.64
N PRO A 8 -17.97 6.32 24.84
CA PRO A 8 -18.80 7.10 25.76
C PRO A 8 -18.19 8.47 26.03
N SER A 9 -19.03 9.49 26.20
CA SER A 9 -18.58 10.88 26.39
C SER A 9 -17.71 11.03 27.64
N GLU A 10 -17.92 10.20 28.68
CA GLU A 10 -17.14 10.24 29.92
C GLU A 10 -15.67 9.90 29.71
N LEU A 11 -15.36 9.12 28.67
CA LEU A 11 -13.99 8.71 28.32
C LEU A 11 -13.27 9.74 27.44
N LEU A 12 -13.99 10.72 26.91
CA LEU A 12 -13.44 11.71 25.98
C LEU A 12 -12.91 12.92 26.74
N LYS A 13 -11.70 13.38 26.36
CA LYS A 13 -11.00 14.49 27.00
C LYS A 13 -11.85 15.76 27.15
N GLU A 14 -12.66 16.05 26.13
CA GLU A 14 -13.51 17.26 26.09
C GLU A 14 -14.95 16.99 26.54
N ARG A 15 -15.25 15.77 27.02
CA ARG A 15 -16.62 15.32 27.35
C ARG A 15 -17.65 15.66 26.27
N VAL A 16 -17.20 15.68 25.02
CA VAL A 16 -18.04 15.89 23.85
C VAL A 16 -19.04 14.75 23.71
N SER A 17 -20.10 14.98 22.92
CA SER A 17 -21.11 13.97 22.58
C SER A 17 -20.47 12.62 22.24
N ALA A 18 -21.15 11.54 22.66
CA ALA A 18 -20.73 10.17 22.40
C ALA A 18 -20.25 10.00 20.96
N ARG A 19 -19.11 9.33 20.82
CA ARG A 19 -18.44 9.07 19.55
C ARG A 19 -18.40 7.58 19.30
N TRP A 20 -18.09 7.22 18.07
CA TRP A 20 -17.67 5.87 17.74
C TRP A 20 -16.59 5.92 16.68
N THR A 21 -15.84 4.83 16.60
CA THR A 21 -14.85 4.61 15.55
C THR A 21 -14.96 3.16 15.08
N PHE A 22 -14.08 2.77 14.18
CA PHE A 22 -14.11 1.46 13.57
C PHE A 22 -12.76 0.74 13.68
N LEU A 23 -12.84 -0.58 13.90
CA LEU A 23 -11.75 -1.51 13.75
C LEU A 23 -11.81 -2.16 12.37
N GLY A 24 -10.71 -2.04 11.64
CA GLY A 24 -10.46 -2.87 10.48
C GLY A 24 -10.33 -4.35 10.81
N GLU A 25 -10.37 -5.18 9.78
CA GLU A 25 -10.19 -6.63 9.86
C GLU A 25 -8.85 -7.00 10.52
N ASP A 26 -7.76 -6.32 10.14
CA ASP A 26 -6.42 -6.57 10.67
C ASP A 26 -6.36 -6.29 12.18
N ALA A 27 -6.92 -5.15 12.60
CA ALA A 27 -6.98 -4.77 14.00
C ALA A 27 -7.87 -5.74 14.79
N PHE A 28 -9.00 -6.19 14.21
CA PHE A 28 -9.86 -7.20 14.81
C PHE A 28 -9.17 -8.55 14.98
N LYS A 29 -8.45 -9.04 13.96
CA LYS A 29 -7.66 -10.28 14.03
C LYS A 29 -6.59 -10.21 15.11
N LEU A 30 -5.85 -9.10 15.18
CA LEU A 30 -4.83 -8.88 16.21
C LEU A 30 -5.44 -8.82 17.61
N LEU A 31 -6.55 -8.10 17.79
CA LEU A 31 -7.25 -8.00 19.06
C LEU A 31 -7.78 -9.37 19.50
N ARG A 32 -8.41 -10.14 18.61
CA ARG A 32 -8.88 -11.50 18.90
C ARG A 32 -7.75 -12.42 19.34
N THR A 33 -6.60 -12.34 18.66
CA THR A 33 -5.41 -13.13 19.00
C THR A 33 -4.88 -12.77 20.39
N TYR A 34 -4.81 -11.47 20.69
CA TYR A 34 -4.41 -10.98 22.00
C TYR A 34 -5.36 -11.41 23.13
N LEU A 35 -6.67 -11.45 22.85
CA LEU A 35 -7.69 -11.80 23.83
C LEU A 35 -7.84 -13.31 24.06
N LYS A 36 -7.43 -14.16 23.10
CA LYS A 36 -7.58 -15.62 23.18
C LYS A 36 -7.08 -16.26 24.49
N PRO A 37 -5.85 -15.97 25.00
CA PRO A 37 -5.38 -16.53 26.27
C PRO A 37 -6.04 -15.94 27.51
N ARG A 38 -6.92 -14.93 27.35
CA ARG A 38 -7.56 -14.18 28.44
C ARG A 38 -9.06 -14.47 28.56
N LEU A 39 -9.59 -15.44 27.82
CA LEU A 39 -10.98 -15.86 27.92
C LEU A 39 -11.14 -16.90 29.06
N PRO A 40 -12.29 -16.92 29.76
CA PRO A 40 -13.45 -16.03 29.64
C PRO A 40 -13.21 -14.64 30.27
N ARG A 41 -13.99 -13.64 29.86
CA ARG A 41 -13.90 -12.25 30.35
C ARG A 41 -15.26 -11.74 30.81
N ASN A 42 -15.23 -10.82 31.76
CA ASN A 42 -16.39 -10.06 32.22
C ASN A 42 -16.45 -8.68 31.53
N ASP A 43 -17.62 -8.06 31.51
CA ASP A 43 -17.85 -6.76 30.88
C ASP A 43 -17.06 -5.62 31.53
N HIS A 44 -16.68 -5.77 32.80
CA HIS A 44 -15.88 -4.80 33.54
C HIS A 44 -14.36 -4.99 33.37
N ASP A 45 -13.92 -6.04 32.66
CA ASP A 45 -12.49 -6.30 32.49
C ASP A 45 -11.88 -5.31 31.50
N LEU A 46 -10.76 -4.69 31.89
CA LEU A 46 -9.99 -3.83 30.99
C LEU A 46 -9.45 -4.60 29.80
N LEU A 47 -9.61 -4.03 28.59
CA LEU A 47 -9.13 -4.66 27.35
C LEU A 47 -7.65 -5.01 27.44
N PHE A 48 -6.81 -4.08 27.89
CA PHE A 48 -5.37 -4.27 28.05
C PHE A 48 -4.97 -4.28 29.53
N THR A 49 -4.31 -5.35 29.96
CA THR A 49 -3.80 -5.51 31.33
C THR A 49 -2.32 -5.85 31.31
N PRO A 50 -1.57 -5.57 32.40
CA PRO A 50 -0.21 -6.05 32.54
C PRO A 50 -0.19 -7.59 32.63
N GLU A 51 0.78 -8.23 31.97
CA GLU A 51 0.95 -9.70 32.03
C GLU A 51 1.34 -10.20 33.43
N ARG A 52 2.04 -9.39 34.22
CA ARG A 52 2.46 -9.73 35.58
C ARG A 52 1.64 -8.92 36.59
N GLN A 53 0.53 -9.51 37.03
CA GLN A 53 -0.26 -8.97 38.14
C GLN A 53 0.59 -8.95 39.42
N GLY A 54 0.49 -7.88 40.22
CA GLY A 54 1.21 -7.73 41.50
C GLY A 54 2.60 -7.07 41.45
N ARG A 55 3.19 -6.82 40.27
CA ARG A 55 4.44 -6.02 40.15
C ARG A 55 4.19 -4.54 39.84
N MET A 56 3.00 -4.19 39.39
CA MET A 56 2.61 -2.80 39.16
C MET A 56 1.69 -2.37 40.29
N THR A 57 1.85 -1.13 40.76
CA THR A 57 1.01 -0.52 41.80
C THR A 57 -0.46 -0.38 41.38
N ARG A 58 -0.76 -0.59 40.09
CA ARG A 58 -2.08 -0.43 39.50
C ARG A 58 -2.38 -1.62 38.59
N ASP A 59 -3.63 -2.07 38.60
CA ASP A 59 -4.12 -3.17 37.75
C ASP A 59 -4.39 -2.74 36.30
N PHE A 60 -4.11 -1.48 35.97
CA PHE A 60 -4.30 -0.90 34.65
C PHE A 60 -2.99 -0.35 34.08
N LEU A 61 -2.90 -0.35 32.75
CA LEU A 61 -1.79 0.24 32.02
C LEU A 61 -2.04 1.74 31.82
N ASP A 62 -1.17 2.59 32.37
CA ASP A 62 -1.26 4.03 32.16
C ASP A 62 -0.79 4.43 30.73
N PRO A 63 -1.20 5.61 30.22
CA PRO A 63 -0.78 6.08 28.90
C PRO A 63 0.75 6.20 28.73
N VAL A 64 1.46 6.47 29.83
CA VAL A 64 2.92 6.55 29.86
C VAL A 64 3.54 5.17 29.61
N THR A 65 2.99 4.11 30.18
CA THR A 65 3.43 2.72 29.97
C THR A 65 3.26 2.31 28.52
N PHE A 66 2.12 2.64 27.88
CA PHE A 66 1.94 2.41 26.44
C PHE A 66 2.98 3.14 25.61
N THR A 67 3.21 4.43 25.92
CA THR A 67 4.21 5.26 25.22
C THR A 67 5.62 4.67 25.35
N ASN A 68 5.99 4.22 26.55
CA ASN A 68 7.28 3.63 26.85
C ASN A 68 7.46 2.26 26.18
N LYS A 69 6.44 1.39 26.22
CA LYS A 69 6.46 0.08 25.54
C LYS A 69 6.59 0.25 24.02
N PHE A 70 5.78 1.13 23.42
CA PHE A 70 5.88 1.46 22.00
C PHE A 70 7.28 1.98 21.63
N SER A 71 7.79 2.92 22.43
CA SER A 71 9.15 3.46 22.31
C SER A 71 10.25 2.40 22.29
N ARG A 72 10.12 1.34 23.10
CA ARG A 72 11.09 0.23 23.13
C ARG A 72 10.97 -0.64 21.90
N ILE A 73 9.75 -0.92 21.43
CA ILE A 73 9.50 -1.72 20.21
C ILE A 73 10.12 -1.02 19.00
N VAL A 74 9.87 0.27 18.81
CA VAL A 74 10.40 1.03 17.66
C VAL A 74 11.93 1.07 17.65
N LEU A 75 12.56 1.20 18.82
CA LEU A 75 14.03 1.14 18.94
C LEU A 75 14.56 -0.27 18.64
N LYS A 76 13.92 -1.31 19.19
CA LYS A 76 14.30 -2.71 18.97
C LYS A 76 14.21 -3.11 17.49
N LEU A 77 13.25 -2.56 16.76
CA LEU A 77 13.06 -2.79 15.34
C LEU A 77 13.95 -1.90 14.45
N GLY A 78 14.75 -1.00 15.01
CA GLY A 78 15.65 -0.12 14.24
C GLY A 78 14.96 0.97 13.41
N ILE A 79 13.64 1.18 13.58
CA ILE A 79 12.86 2.16 12.80
C ILE A 79 13.21 3.60 13.21
N THR A 80 13.72 3.79 14.43
CA THR A 80 14.23 5.07 14.90
C THR A 80 15.45 4.89 15.77
N GLN A 81 16.24 5.94 15.92
CA GLN A 81 17.40 5.97 16.82
C GLN A 81 17.11 6.92 17.98
N HIS A 82 17.64 6.58 19.15
CA HIS A 82 17.66 7.52 20.27
C HIS A 82 18.69 8.61 20.00
N ARG A 83 18.30 9.87 20.22
CA ARG A 83 19.19 11.02 20.16
C ARG A 83 19.04 11.78 21.46
N GLU A 84 20.16 12.06 22.11
CA GLU A 84 20.19 12.79 23.37
C GLU A 84 19.58 14.19 23.19
N GLY A 85 18.80 14.63 24.19
CA GLY A 85 18.15 15.95 24.20
C GLY A 85 17.05 16.16 23.15
N LYS A 86 16.73 15.17 22.29
CA LYS A 86 15.70 15.32 21.24
C LYS A 86 14.60 14.26 21.37
N PRO A 87 13.31 14.64 21.19
CA PRO A 87 12.24 13.66 21.10
C PRO A 87 12.48 12.66 19.97
N LYS A 88 12.06 11.41 20.19
CA LYS A 88 12.10 10.37 19.15
C LYS A 88 11.23 10.80 17.96
N LYS A 89 11.71 10.52 16.74
CA LYS A 89 10.97 10.83 15.50
C LYS A 89 9.64 10.08 15.42
N ILE A 90 9.62 8.84 15.91
CA ILE A 90 8.43 7.98 15.93
C ILE A 90 7.97 7.80 17.38
N ARG A 91 6.74 8.23 17.65
CA ARG A 91 6.06 8.18 18.95
C ARG A 91 4.68 7.55 18.79
N LEU A 92 4.05 7.14 19.88
CA LEU A 92 2.73 6.51 19.84
C LEU A 92 1.68 7.42 19.14
N TYR A 93 1.73 8.73 19.41
CA TYR A 93 0.90 9.74 18.73
C TYR A 93 1.06 9.73 17.20
N CYS A 94 2.22 9.32 16.67
CA CYS A 94 2.43 9.25 15.23
C CYS A 94 1.49 8.22 14.55
N LEU A 95 1.00 7.20 15.26
CA LEU A 95 0.00 6.28 14.74
C LEU A 95 -1.34 6.99 14.47
N ARG A 96 -1.77 7.85 15.39
CA ARG A 96 -2.96 8.70 15.21
C ARG A 96 -2.78 9.70 14.06
N LYS A 97 -1.57 10.28 13.93
CA LYS A 97 -1.23 11.15 12.78
C LYS A 97 -1.24 10.37 11.46
N TRP A 98 -0.72 9.15 11.46
CA TRP A 98 -0.74 8.25 10.30
C TRP A 98 -2.17 7.93 9.88
N PHE A 99 -3.05 7.57 10.81
CA PHE A 99 -4.48 7.37 10.53
C PHE A 99 -5.10 8.60 9.86
N ASN A 100 -4.92 9.78 10.45
CA ASN A 100 -5.43 11.04 9.90
C ASN A 100 -4.91 11.36 8.49
N ASN A 101 -3.67 10.98 8.19
CA ASN A 101 -3.06 11.24 6.88
C ASN A 101 -3.52 10.23 5.82
N ASN A 102 -3.81 8.98 6.21
CA ASN A 102 -4.27 7.93 5.29
C ASN A 102 -5.80 7.95 5.08
N CYS A 103 -6.56 8.61 5.95
CA CYS A 103 -7.95 9.01 5.70
C CYS A 103 -8.04 10.24 4.79
N ARG A 104 -7.35 10.22 3.65
CA ARG A 104 -7.40 11.27 2.62
C ARG A 104 -7.62 10.60 1.27
N TYR A 105 -8.80 10.83 0.69
CA TYR A 105 -9.16 10.38 -0.64
C TYR A 105 -9.99 11.48 -1.31
N GLU A 106 -10.05 11.48 -2.63
CA GLU A 106 -10.87 12.43 -3.39
C GLU A 106 -12.36 12.24 -3.06
N GLY A 107 -13.04 13.32 -2.65
CA GLY A 107 -14.43 13.25 -2.20
C GLY A 107 -14.65 12.65 -0.80
N PHE A 108 -13.59 12.47 0.00
CA PHE A 108 -13.72 12.12 1.41
C PHE A 108 -14.09 13.36 2.25
N ASP A 109 -15.22 13.30 2.95
CA ASP A 109 -15.62 14.38 3.86
C ASP A 109 -14.78 14.34 5.14
N ALA A 110 -13.89 15.33 5.27
CA ALA A 110 -12.97 15.47 6.40
C ALA A 110 -13.69 15.45 7.76
N SER A 111 -14.95 15.91 7.82
CA SER A 111 -15.76 15.99 9.03
C SER A 111 -15.96 14.63 9.70
N TYR A 112 -16.07 13.54 8.92
CA TYR A 112 -16.18 12.17 9.45
C TYR A 112 -14.90 11.70 10.13
N LYS A 113 -13.74 12.02 9.54
CA LYS A 113 -12.44 11.71 10.15
C LYS A 113 -12.20 12.55 11.41
N GLU A 114 -12.53 13.84 11.39
CA GLU A 114 -12.48 14.67 12.60
C GLU A 114 -13.39 14.11 13.70
N PHE A 115 -14.55 13.55 13.30
CA PHE A 115 -15.45 12.87 14.23
C PHE A 115 -14.82 11.64 14.90
N TRP A 116 -14.26 10.72 14.11
CA TRP A 116 -13.59 9.51 14.62
C TRP A 116 -12.35 9.83 15.45
N MET A 117 -11.67 10.93 15.14
CA MET A 117 -10.54 11.44 15.89
C MET A 117 -10.97 12.11 17.22
N GLY A 118 -12.27 12.31 17.44
CA GLY A 118 -12.79 12.98 18.62
C GLY A 118 -12.37 14.45 18.68
N HIS A 119 -12.15 15.09 17.52
CA HIS A 119 -11.95 16.53 17.46
C HIS A 119 -13.32 17.23 17.53
N ASN A 120 -13.33 18.39 18.18
CA ASN A 120 -14.49 19.26 18.27
C ASN A 120 -14.33 20.40 17.28
N THR A 121 -14.80 20.19 16.06
CA THR A 121 -14.84 21.23 15.03
C THR A 121 -16.29 21.57 14.72
N VAL A 122 -16.55 22.81 14.30
CA VAL A 122 -17.90 23.25 13.89
C VAL A 122 -18.48 22.32 12.82
N GLN A 123 -17.65 21.72 11.98
CA GLN A 123 -18.07 20.78 10.94
C GLN A 123 -18.60 19.46 11.52
N THR A 124 -18.10 19.01 12.68
CA THR A 124 -18.56 17.76 13.31
C THR A 124 -19.98 17.82 13.88
N SER A 125 -20.61 18.99 13.99
CA SER A 125 -22.03 19.08 14.36
C SER A 125 -22.98 18.84 13.18
N TYR A 126 -22.50 18.94 11.94
CA TYR A 126 -23.32 18.81 10.73
C TYR A 126 -23.28 17.42 10.09
N ILE A 127 -22.43 16.52 10.60
CA ILE A 127 -22.35 15.16 10.07
C ILE A 127 -23.55 14.31 10.54
N SER A 128 -23.96 13.38 9.68
CA SER A 128 -25.00 12.41 10.01
C SER A 128 -24.55 11.52 11.17
N ARG A 129 -25.48 11.19 12.08
CA ARG A 129 -25.27 10.18 13.12
C ARG A 129 -25.63 8.77 12.67
N ASP A 130 -26.00 8.61 11.40
CA ASP A 130 -26.27 7.30 10.80
C ASP A 130 -24.98 6.46 10.72
N LEU A 131 -25.02 5.28 11.35
CA LEU A 131 -23.91 4.35 11.40
C LEU A 131 -23.51 3.87 10.00
N GLU A 132 -24.47 3.61 9.12
CA GLU A 132 -24.18 3.07 7.79
C GLU A 132 -23.50 4.11 6.90
N ARG A 133 -23.90 5.39 7.01
CA ARG A 133 -23.14 6.48 6.39
C ARG A 133 -21.70 6.55 6.90
N HIS A 134 -21.48 6.42 8.20
CA HIS A 134 -20.13 6.38 8.77
C HIS A 134 -19.31 5.17 8.29
N ARG A 135 -19.92 3.98 8.16
CA ARG A 135 -19.27 2.79 7.60
C ARG A 135 -18.88 3.00 6.14
N HIS A 136 -19.78 3.60 5.37
CA HIS A 136 -19.54 3.93 3.97
C HIS A 136 -18.35 4.89 3.84
N GLU A 137 -18.34 6.00 4.59
CA GLU A 137 -17.20 6.92 4.56
C GLU A 137 -15.89 6.25 5.04
N TYR A 138 -15.95 5.41 6.07
CA TYR A 138 -14.77 4.68 6.54
C TYR A 138 -14.23 3.70 5.48
N SER A 139 -15.12 3.03 4.73
CA SER A 139 -14.74 2.09 3.67
C SER A 139 -13.92 2.73 2.55
N LYS A 140 -14.18 4.01 2.21
CA LYS A 140 -13.41 4.75 1.20
C LYS A 140 -11.93 4.91 1.55
N ALA A 141 -11.61 5.03 2.84
CA ALA A 141 -10.25 5.13 3.33
C ALA A 141 -9.65 3.76 3.72
N TYR A 142 -10.47 2.71 3.74
CA TYR A 142 -10.13 1.47 4.43
C TYR A 142 -8.89 0.79 3.85
N ASP A 143 -8.74 0.78 2.52
CA ASP A 143 -7.59 0.15 1.87
C ASP A 143 -6.25 0.77 2.29
N ASN A 144 -6.21 2.10 2.50
CA ASN A 144 -5.03 2.81 3.00
C ASN A 144 -4.76 2.57 4.50
N LEU A 145 -5.75 2.05 5.23
CA LEU A 145 -5.65 1.75 6.65
C LEU A 145 -5.26 0.30 6.93
N ARG A 146 -5.22 -0.56 5.91
CA ARG A 146 -4.82 -1.97 6.05
C ARG A 146 -3.32 -2.07 6.31
N ILE A 147 -2.97 -3.00 7.20
CA ILE A 147 -1.58 -3.35 7.52
C ILE A 147 -1.17 -4.55 6.67
N TYR A 148 -2.08 -5.51 6.50
CA TYR A 148 -1.85 -6.69 5.67
C TYR A 148 -2.51 -6.49 4.32
N GLN A 149 -1.83 -6.95 3.26
CA GLN A 149 -2.46 -7.04 1.96
C GLN A 149 -3.66 -7.99 2.05
N PRO A 150 -4.79 -7.69 1.39
CA PRO A 150 -5.85 -8.67 1.24
C PRO A 150 -5.27 -9.96 0.70
N ALA A 151 -5.71 -11.10 1.24
CA ALA A 151 -5.48 -12.35 0.56
C ALA A 151 -6.11 -12.22 -0.84
N ILE A 152 -5.28 -12.30 -1.88
CA ILE A 152 -5.77 -12.32 -3.26
C ILE A 152 -6.65 -13.55 -3.36
N SER A 153 -7.89 -13.40 -3.84
CA SER A 153 -8.80 -14.52 -4.02
C SER A 153 -8.19 -15.51 -5.02
N GLN A 154 -8.50 -16.80 -4.90
CA GLN A 154 -8.01 -17.78 -5.87
C GLN A 154 -8.53 -17.47 -7.28
N GLU A 155 -9.70 -16.86 -7.37
CA GLU A 155 -10.31 -16.38 -8.61
C GLU A 155 -9.46 -15.28 -9.25
N THR A 156 -9.05 -14.25 -8.49
CA THR A 156 -8.19 -13.18 -9.01
C THR A 156 -6.79 -13.70 -9.37
N ILE A 157 -6.27 -14.69 -8.63
CA ILE A 157 -5.02 -15.37 -9.02
C ILE A 157 -5.18 -16.07 -10.36
N LYS A 158 -6.29 -16.79 -10.57
CA LYS A 158 -6.56 -17.48 -11.85
C LYS A 158 -6.72 -16.50 -13.01
N GLU A 159 -7.44 -15.40 -12.80
CA GLU A 159 -7.59 -14.33 -13.79
C GLU A 159 -6.24 -13.75 -14.20
N HIS A 160 -5.39 -13.39 -13.24
CA HIS A 160 -4.05 -12.87 -13.53
C HIS A 160 -3.14 -13.90 -14.19
N VAL A 161 -3.26 -15.19 -13.84
CA VAL A 161 -2.49 -16.26 -14.51
C VAL A 161 -2.92 -16.38 -15.98
N ALA A 162 -4.23 -16.37 -16.26
CA ALA A 162 -4.73 -16.42 -17.64
C ALA A 162 -4.28 -15.20 -18.46
N GLU A 163 -4.33 -14.00 -17.87
CA GLU A 163 -3.85 -12.77 -18.49
C GLU A 163 -2.34 -12.84 -18.80
N ILE A 164 -1.53 -13.36 -17.87
CA ILE A 164 -0.09 -13.56 -18.07
C ILE A 164 0.19 -14.55 -19.21
N GLU A 165 -0.59 -15.63 -19.31
CA GLU A 165 -0.44 -16.62 -20.39
C GLU A 165 -0.81 -16.03 -21.75
N GLU A 166 -1.88 -15.23 -21.82
CA GLU A 166 -2.28 -14.52 -23.04
C GLU A 166 -1.19 -13.53 -23.48
N LEU A 167 -0.71 -12.68 -22.57
CA LEU A 167 0.34 -11.71 -22.86
C LEU A 167 1.65 -12.38 -23.31
N LYS A 168 2.00 -13.54 -22.73
CA LYS A 168 3.15 -14.33 -23.19
C LYS A 168 2.94 -14.85 -24.62
N GLY A 169 1.74 -15.32 -24.94
CA GLY A 169 1.39 -15.74 -26.30
C GLY A 169 1.50 -14.60 -27.31
N GLN A 170 0.98 -13.42 -26.97
CA GLN A 170 1.09 -12.22 -27.81
C GLN A 170 2.54 -11.76 -27.99
N LEU A 171 3.35 -11.83 -26.93
CA LEU A 171 4.76 -11.48 -26.97
C LEU A 171 5.54 -12.43 -27.88
N GLU A 172 5.27 -13.73 -27.80
CA GLU A 172 5.94 -14.73 -28.64
C GLU A 172 5.52 -14.61 -30.11
N GLY A 173 4.23 -14.39 -30.38
CA GLY A 173 3.74 -14.10 -31.73
C GLY A 173 4.38 -12.85 -32.33
N SER A 174 4.54 -11.80 -31.52
CA SER A 174 5.22 -10.57 -31.94
C SER A 174 6.70 -10.81 -32.23
N ARG A 175 7.39 -11.64 -31.45
CA ARG A 175 8.79 -12.04 -31.69
C ARG A 175 8.95 -12.81 -32.99
N LEU A 176 8.11 -13.80 -33.24
CA LEU A 176 8.15 -14.57 -34.49
C LEU A 176 7.93 -13.65 -35.70
N ARG A 177 7.03 -12.67 -35.58
CA ARG A 177 6.77 -11.70 -36.64
C ARG A 177 7.96 -10.77 -36.88
N ILE A 178 8.66 -10.36 -35.82
CA ILE A 178 9.90 -9.58 -35.94
C ILE A 178 10.95 -10.39 -36.71
N VAL A 179 11.20 -11.64 -36.33
CA VAL A 179 12.18 -12.50 -37.02
C VAL A 179 11.84 -12.69 -38.50
N SER A 180 10.57 -12.97 -38.82
CA SER A 180 10.13 -13.11 -40.21
C SER A 180 10.29 -11.81 -41.01
N LEU A 181 10.04 -10.66 -40.39
CA LEU A 181 10.25 -9.36 -41.04
C LEU A 181 11.74 -9.07 -41.24
N GLU A 182 12.60 -9.42 -40.28
CA GLU A 182 14.06 -9.28 -40.39
C GLU A 182 14.61 -10.13 -41.55
N GLU A 183 14.14 -11.38 -41.70
CA GLU A 183 14.49 -12.24 -42.83
C GLU A 183 14.01 -11.67 -44.17
N ALA A 184 12.76 -11.19 -44.24
CA ALA A 184 12.22 -10.59 -45.46
C ALA A 184 12.99 -9.32 -45.87
N VAL A 185 13.35 -8.48 -44.90
CA VAL A 185 14.17 -7.29 -45.13
C VAL A 185 15.57 -7.69 -45.60
N ALA A 186 16.19 -8.70 -45.00
CA ALA A 186 17.50 -9.20 -45.42
C ALA A 186 17.49 -9.69 -46.88
N ASN A 187 16.46 -10.45 -47.27
CA ASN A 187 16.29 -10.92 -48.65
C ASN A 187 16.11 -9.75 -49.63
N LEU A 188 15.23 -8.80 -49.33
CA LEU A 188 15.02 -7.61 -50.16
C LEU A 188 16.29 -6.76 -50.32
N VAL A 189 17.07 -6.61 -49.24
CA VAL A 189 18.37 -5.91 -49.29
C VAL A 189 19.36 -6.68 -50.18
N GLY A 190 19.36 -8.00 -50.13
CA GLY A 190 20.15 -8.85 -51.02
C GLY A 190 19.77 -8.67 -52.50
N GLU A 191 18.49 -8.81 -52.83
CA GLU A 191 17.97 -8.62 -54.20
C GLU A 191 18.27 -7.21 -54.73
N LEU A 192 18.11 -6.18 -53.88
CA LEU A 192 18.43 -4.80 -54.26
C LEU A 192 19.93 -4.66 -54.56
N GLY A 193 20.79 -5.33 -53.79
CA GLY A 193 22.23 -5.38 -54.01
C GLY A 193 22.57 -5.96 -55.38
N GLU A 194 21.99 -7.11 -55.74
CA GLU A 194 22.20 -7.75 -57.05
C GLU A 194 21.77 -6.85 -58.21
N VAL A 195 20.60 -6.21 -58.10
CA VAL A 195 20.10 -5.27 -59.14
C VAL A 195 21.00 -4.03 -59.25
N LEU A 196 21.54 -3.54 -58.14
CA LEU A 196 22.49 -2.44 -58.14
C LEU A 196 23.79 -2.83 -58.85
N ASP A 197 24.32 -4.01 -58.57
CA ASP A 197 25.53 -4.53 -59.22
C ASP A 197 25.33 -4.67 -60.74
N GLU A 198 24.21 -5.25 -61.19
CA GLU A 198 23.86 -5.32 -62.63
C GLU A 198 23.76 -3.92 -63.28
N LEU A 199 23.18 -2.95 -62.58
CA LEU A 199 23.07 -1.56 -63.05
C LEU A 199 24.44 -0.88 -63.17
N TYR A 200 25.36 -1.14 -62.22
CA TYR A 200 26.72 -0.63 -62.26
C TYR A 200 27.49 -1.21 -63.45
N GLU A 201 27.39 -2.52 -63.69
CA GLU A 201 27.99 -3.19 -64.85
C GLU A 201 27.48 -2.62 -66.19
N LEU A 202 26.15 -2.48 -66.33
CA LEU A 202 25.52 -1.95 -67.56
C LEU A 202 25.92 -0.50 -67.86
N LYS A 203 26.17 0.31 -66.83
CA LYS A 203 26.58 1.72 -66.99
C LYS A 203 28.10 1.90 -67.10
N GLY A 204 28.89 0.82 -67.02
CA GLY A 204 30.36 0.90 -67.00
C GLY A 204 30.92 1.69 -65.81
N LEU A 205 30.15 1.78 -64.72
CA LEU A 205 30.50 2.49 -63.50
C LEU A 205 31.08 1.48 -62.51
N ARG A 206 32.11 1.86 -61.74
CA ARG A 206 32.64 1.02 -60.66
C ARG A 206 31.64 0.93 -59.53
N THR A 207 31.54 -0.25 -58.91
CA THR A 207 30.72 -0.43 -57.71
C THR A 207 31.33 0.37 -56.55
N PRO A 208 30.53 0.84 -55.57
CA PRO A 208 31.06 1.50 -54.37
C PRO A 208 32.04 0.62 -53.57
N LEU A 209 31.91 -0.70 -53.67
CA LEU A 209 32.82 -1.68 -53.04
C LEU A 209 34.23 -1.66 -53.67
N ASP A 210 34.35 -1.36 -54.96
CA ASP A 210 35.63 -1.22 -55.66
C ASP A 210 36.41 0.06 -55.25
N GLU A 211 35.72 1.07 -54.73
CA GLU A 211 36.33 2.31 -54.25
C GLU A 211 36.89 2.17 -52.82
N GLU A 212 36.23 1.43 -51.92
CA GLU A 212 36.73 1.20 -50.56
C GLU A 212 38.00 0.35 -50.50
N GLN A 213 38.17 -0.65 -51.39
CA GLN A 213 39.40 -1.46 -51.43
C GLN A 213 40.62 -0.67 -51.91
N LYS A 214 40.42 0.42 -52.67
CA LYS A 214 41.51 1.31 -53.10
C LYS A 214 41.99 2.27 -52.01
N VAL A 215 41.14 2.58 -51.02
CA VAL A 215 41.49 3.47 -49.89
C VAL A 215 42.23 2.72 -48.78
N LYS A 216 41.96 1.43 -48.58
CA LYS A 216 42.65 0.60 -47.57
C LYS A 216 43.99 0.00 -48.05
N GLY A 217 44.32 0.13 -49.34
CA GLY A 217 45.57 -0.35 -49.94
C GLY A 217 46.67 0.71 -50.11
N LYS A 218 46.55 1.88 -49.47
CA LYS A 218 47.55 2.95 -49.46
C LYS A 218 48.05 3.23 -48.06
#